data_AF-A0A250FA15-F1
#
_entry.id   AF-A0A250FA15-F1
#
_cell.length_a   1.000
_cell.length_b   1.000
_cell.length_c   1.000
_cell.angle_alpha   90.00
_cell.angle_beta   90.00
_cell.angle_gamma   90.00
#
_symmetry.space_group_name_H-M   'P 1'
#
loop_
_entity.id
_entity.type
_entity.pdbx_description
1 polymer ?
#
loop_
_entity_poly.entity_id
_entity_poly.type
_entity_poly.pdbx_seq_one_letter_code
_entity_poly.pdbx_strand_id
1 'polypeptide(L)' 'MDVLGLSYKRGYEYVQAREFDADIKDIDFTDHNRPKEHTNPHQHRYIDNSTGGTKKRGKGEPLDFT' A
#
# COMPACT_ATOMS: atom_id res chain seq x y z
N MET A 1 6.46 8.56 -10.12
CA MET A 1 7.84 8.06 -9.90
C MET A 1 7.81 7.11 -8.72
N ASP A 2 8.35 5.90 -8.88
CA ASP A 2 8.19 4.83 -7.89
C ASP A 2 9.50 4.51 -7.15
N VAL A 3 9.37 4.21 -5.86
CA VAL A 3 10.48 3.73 -5.04
C VAL A 3 10.16 2.33 -4.55
N LEU A 4 11.05 1.38 -4.84
CA LEU A 4 10.98 -0.01 -4.35
C LEU A 4 11.75 -0.15 -3.03
N GLY A 5 11.18 -0.87 -2.07
CA GLY A 5 11.82 -1.16 -0.79
C GLY A 5 11.30 -2.43 -0.13
N LEU A 6 11.94 -2.78 0.99
CA LEU A 6 11.49 -3.85 1.88
C LEU A 6 10.68 -3.23 3.02
N SER A 7 9.57 -3.88 3.35
CA SER A 7 8.69 -3.52 4.45
C SER A 7 8.60 -4.71 5.40
N TYR A 8 8.42 -4.42 6.69
CA TYR A 8 8.40 -5.45 7.72
C TYR A 8 7.18 -5.30 8.61
N LYS A 9 6.40 -6.38 8.72
CA LYS A 9 5.21 -6.41 9.57
C LYS A 9 5.09 -7.75 10.26
N ARG A 10 5.05 -7.72 11.60
CA ARG A 10 4.80 -8.88 12.46
C ARG A 10 5.71 -10.09 12.18
N GLY A 11 6.99 -9.89 11.91
CA GLY A 11 7.89 -11.02 11.61
C GLY A 11 8.11 -11.29 10.13
N TYR A 12 7.33 -10.66 9.24
CA TYR A 12 7.36 -10.93 7.81
C TYR A 12 7.92 -9.74 7.05
N GLU A 13 8.98 -10.00 6.29
CA GLU A 13 9.55 -9.08 5.32
C GLU A 13 8.89 -9.29 3.96
N TYR A 14 8.53 -8.20 3.29
CA TYR A 14 7.94 -8.23 1.96
C TYR A 14 8.34 -7.00 1.15
N VAL A 15 8.35 -7.17 -0.16
CA VAL A 15 8.60 -6.08 -1.10
C VAL A 15 7.38 -5.17 -1.15
N GLN A 16 7.64 -3.86 -1.11
CA GLN A 16 6.64 -2.82 -1.22
C GLN A 16 7.18 -1.72 -2.15
N ALA A 17 6.32 -1.14 -2.98
CA ALA A 17 6.64 0.08 -3.72
C ALA A 17 5.80 1.26 -3.22
N ARG A 18 6.30 2.48 -3.42
CA ARG A 18 5.53 3.71 -3.24
C ARG A 18 5.59 4.55 -4.51
N GLU A 19 4.42 4.95 -5.00
CA GLU A 19 4.24 5.90 -6.09
C GLU A 19 4.01 7.31 -5.52
N PHE A 20 4.79 8.28 -6.01
CA PHE A 20 4.77 9.68 -5.55
C PHE A 20 4.18 10.67 -6.57
N ASP A 21 3.30 10.20 -7.45
CA ASP A 21 2.63 11.08 -8.41
C ASP A 21 1.42 11.81 -7.76
N ALA A 22 0.46 12.30 -8.56
CA ALA A 22 -0.66 13.10 -8.06
C ALA A 22 -1.46 12.40 -6.93
N ASP A 23 -1.51 11.06 -6.98
CA ASP A 23 -2.10 10.20 -5.96
C ASP A 23 -1.03 9.33 -5.28
N ILE A 24 -0.52 9.79 -4.14
CA ILE A 24 0.45 8.99 -3.37
C ILE A 24 -0.20 7.66 -2.95
N LYS A 25 0.40 6.54 -3.34
CA LYS A 25 -0.07 5.19 -2.98
C LYS A 25 1.10 4.26 -2.68
N ASP A 26 0.87 3.33 -1.76
CA ASP A 26 1.74 2.17 -1.56
C ASP A 26 1.21 1.00 -2.41
N ILE A 27 2.10 0.21 -2.99
CA ILE A 27 1.80 -1.02 -3.72
C ILE A 27 2.44 -2.19 -2.97
N ASP A 28 1.63 -3.16 -2.59
CA ASP A 28 2.07 -4.36 -1.88
C ASP A 28 2.04 -5.56 -2.83
N PHE A 29 3.17 -6.27 -2.93
CA PHE A 29 3.34 -7.44 -3.80
C PHE A 29 3.07 -8.78 -3.07
N THR A 30 2.42 -8.69 -1.90
CA THR A 30 1.96 -9.85 -1.13
C THR A 30 0.57 -9.57 -0.60
N ASP A 31 -0.17 -10.60 -0.19
CA ASP A 31 -1.45 -10.46 0.51
C ASP A 31 -1.30 -10.31 2.03
N HIS A 32 -0.06 -10.22 2.54
CA HIS A 32 0.27 -10.20 3.97
C HIS A 32 -0.26 -11.41 4.77
N ASN A 33 -0.35 -12.59 4.14
CA ASN A 33 -1.02 -13.78 4.69
C ASN A 33 -2.52 -13.56 4.96
N ARG A 34 -3.16 -12.68 4.18
CA ARG A 34 -4.60 -12.37 4.27
C ARG A 34 -5.27 -12.44 2.88
N PRO A 35 -5.28 -13.62 2.23
CA PRO A 35 -5.82 -13.78 0.88
C PRO A 35 -7.32 -13.48 0.76
N LYS A 36 -8.05 -13.48 1.89
CA LYS A 36 -9.48 -13.13 1.94
C LYS A 36 -9.72 -11.61 1.98
N GLU A 37 -8.72 -10.82 2.38
CA GLU A 37 -8.82 -9.36 2.57
C GLU A 37 -8.11 -8.57 1.47
N HIS A 38 -7.07 -9.16 0.86
CA HIS A 38 -6.20 -8.49 -0.11
C HIS A 38 -6.05 -9.33 -1.38
N THR A 39 -6.19 -8.69 -2.54
CA THR A 39 -5.67 -9.26 -3.79
C THR A 39 -4.14 -9.20 -3.78
N ASN A 40 -3.50 -9.97 -4.67
CA ASN A 40 -2.06 -9.91 -4.83
C ASN A 40 -1.71 -9.76 -6.31
N PRO A 41 -1.09 -8.64 -6.75
CA PRO A 41 -0.76 -7.44 -5.96
C PRO A 41 -1.99 -6.59 -5.58
N HIS A 42 -1.81 -5.64 -4.66
CA HIS A 42 -2.83 -4.64 -4.31
C HIS A 42 -2.18 -3.29 -3.97
N GLN A 43 -2.99 -2.23 -3.92
CA GLN A 43 -2.56 -0.87 -3.62
C GLN A 43 -3.31 -0.24 -2.45
N HIS A 44 -2.71 0.78 -1.84
CA HIS A 44 -3.28 1.59 -0.78
C HIS A 44 -3.05 3.08 -1.07
N ARG A 45 -4.11 3.79 -1.47
CA ARG A 45 -4.07 5.25 -1.63
C ARG A 45 -3.95 5.94 -0.27
N TYR A 46 -3.23 7.06 -0.21
CA TYR A 46 -3.16 7.89 0.99
C TYR A 46 -4.38 8.80 1.09
N ILE A 47 -5.16 8.61 2.16
CA ILE A 47 -6.36 9.38 2.47
C ILE A 47 -6.12 10.30 3.66
N ASP A 48 -6.93 11.34 3.76
CA ASP A 48 -6.85 12.27 4.88
C ASP A 48 -7.15 11.57 6.22
N ASN A 49 -6.43 12.01 7.24
CA ASN A 49 -6.66 11.54 8.59
C ASN A 49 -7.82 12.32 9.22
N SER A 50 -8.75 11.62 9.86
CA SER A 50 -9.92 12.26 10.48
C SER A 50 -9.55 13.22 11.62
N THR A 51 -8.33 13.12 12.14
CA THR A 51 -7.79 14.02 13.17
C THR A 51 -7.06 15.24 12.60
N GLY A 52 -6.95 15.37 11.27
CA GLY A 52 -6.16 16.43 10.62
C GLY A 52 -4.65 16.22 10.65
N GLY A 53 -4.16 15.09 11.16
CA GLY A 53 -2.74 14.71 11.14
C GLY A 53 -2.28 14.19 9.77
N THR A 54 -1.06 13.63 9.73
CA THR A 54 -0.47 13.03 8.52
C THR A 54 -1.44 12.04 7.87
N LYS A 55 -1.50 12.08 6.52
CA LYS A 55 -2.30 11.16 5.71
C LYS A 55 -2.03 9.71 6.11
N LYS A 56 -3.07 8.89 6.07
CA LYS A 56 -3.01 7.45 6.37
C LYS A 56 -3.25 6.63 5.12
N ARG A 57 -2.80 5.38 5.13
CA ARG A 57 -3.19 4.41 4.09
C ARG A 57 -4.69 4.11 4.16
N GLY A 58 -5.34 4.14 3.01
CA GLY A 58 -6.71 3.69 2.81
C GLY A 58 -6.84 2.16 2.86
N LYS A 59 -8.02 1.66 2.47
CA LYS A 59 -8.25 0.21 2.32
C LYS A 59 -7.39 -0.35 1.19
N GLY A 60 -7.15 -1.66 1.23
CA GLY A 60 -6.49 -2.36 0.13
C GLY A 60 -7.45 -2.48 -1.05
N GLU A 61 -6.98 -2.10 -2.23
CA GLU A 61 -7.72 -2.11 -3.48
C GLU A 61 -6.94 -2.90 -4.53
N PRO A 62 -7.58 -3.53 -5.52
CA PRO A 62 -6.87 -4.12 -6.65
C PRO A 62 -5.90 -3.13 -7.29
N LEU A 63 -4.75 -3.64 -7.76
CA LEU A 63 -3.76 -2.81 -8.44
C LEU A 63 -4.39 -2.20 -9.70
N ASP A 64 -4.30 -0.89 -9.81
CA ASP A 64 -4.76 -0.14 -10.98
C ASP A 64 -3.54 0.19 -11.86
N PHE A 65 -3.62 -0.16 -13.14
CA PHE A 65 -2.54 0.03 -14.13
C PHE A 65 -2.72 1.31 -14.96
N THR A 66 -3.74 2.12 -14.64
CA THR A 66 -4.13 3.30 -15.42
C THR A 66 -3.21 4.49 -15.18
#